data_AF-A0A4Q5L9F6-F1
#
_entry.id   AF-A0A4Q5L9F6-F1
#
_cell.length_a   1.000
_cell.length_b   1.000
_cell.length_c   1.000
_cell.angle_alpha   90.00
_cell.angle_beta   90.00
_cell.angle_gamma   90.00
#
_symmetry.space_group_name_H-M   'P 1'
#
loop_
_entity.id
_entity.type
_entity.pdbx_description
1 polymer ?
#
loop_
_entity_poly.entity_id
_entity_poly.type
_entity_poly.pdbx_seq_one_letter_code
_entity_poly.pdbx_strand_id
1 'polypeptide(L)'
;METLHLAPAPPVSLAELTAYLRHPGPADEKPRRLPPRRDIFNDVINEALHAHFDSKTIRSIHYTINTYVLGFRAAKSGDFSTARVEFARADELLALLEQTHEPRVVAFLRCLTLPYQAYFSYRRGLFDEADAQTYAAIASIGGLEDQIAIFHIARVQQLHNLSRISFRRGEAAAGATLVHELLRYLSAGTAPALAGSWAPALLDNTPAALRADMFAQIFLEMVGNLAQLPEVAQRHHQFTLAFGELADQTVGLDFWPPYQAWLTAYEALLTADEASYVPLLGAFLQLPGHAHDLLKLALLRELAGRRRAAAAAPDDLAAALPTYARAMLWVSEPYLSLLA
;
A
#
# COMPACT_ATOMS: atom_id res chain seq x y z
N MET A 1 17.29 10.84 42.15
CA MET A 1 16.61 10.75 40.85
C MET A 1 15.46 11.74 40.88
N GLU A 2 15.67 12.92 40.31
CA GLU A 2 14.62 13.95 40.17
C GLU A 2 13.71 13.57 38.99
N THR A 3 12.43 13.39 39.27
CA THR A 3 11.37 13.28 38.26
C THR A 3 11.12 14.66 37.65
N LEU A 4 11.55 14.83 36.39
CA LEU A 4 11.19 15.97 35.54
C LEU A 4 9.68 15.95 35.27
N HIS A 5 8.93 16.74 36.04
CA HIS A 5 7.56 17.10 35.70
C HIS A 5 7.59 18.09 34.54
N LEU A 6 7.48 17.59 33.31
CA LEU A 6 7.18 18.42 32.15
C LEU A 6 5.72 18.86 32.26
N ALA A 7 5.51 20.17 32.47
CA ALA A 7 4.18 20.76 32.39
C ALA A 7 3.60 20.53 30.98
N PRO A 8 2.28 20.28 30.85
CA PRO A 8 1.65 20.16 29.54
C PRO A 8 1.87 21.45 28.74
N ALA A 9 2.32 21.30 27.50
CA ALA A 9 2.49 22.43 26.60
C ALA A 9 1.15 23.18 26.46
N PRO A 10 1.14 24.53 26.48
CA PRO A 10 -0.08 25.29 26.33
C PRO A 10 -0.74 24.98 24.97
N PRO A 11 -2.08 25.01 24.89
CA PRO A 11 -2.79 24.74 23.64
C PRO A 11 -2.41 25.79 22.59
N VAL A 12 -1.90 25.31 21.45
CA VAL A 12 -1.59 26.14 20.27
C VAL A 12 -2.88 26.80 19.79
N SER A 13 -2.87 28.12 19.71
CA SER A 13 -4.03 28.92 19.30
C SER A 13 -4.31 28.75 17.80
N LEU A 14 -5.58 28.95 17.41
CA LEU A 14 -5.99 28.94 15.99
C LEU A 14 -5.21 29.97 15.16
N ALA A 15 -4.76 31.07 15.78
CA ALA A 15 -3.91 32.08 15.17
C ALA A 15 -2.49 31.56 14.89
N GLU A 16 -1.90 30.79 15.81
CA GLU A 16 -0.58 30.16 15.63
C GLU A 16 -0.60 29.06 14.57
N LEU A 17 -1.68 28.26 14.53
CA LEU A 17 -1.86 27.23 13.50
C LEU A 17 -2.05 27.86 12.10
N THR A 18 -2.81 28.96 12.03
CA THR A 18 -3.02 29.71 10.78
C THR A 18 -1.74 30.44 10.35
N ALA A 19 -0.92 30.93 11.28
CA ALA A 19 0.39 31.54 11.00
C ALA A 19 1.39 30.49 10.48
N TYR A 20 1.41 29.29 11.07
CA TYR A 20 2.24 28.16 10.62
C TYR A 20 1.87 27.66 9.21
N LEU A 21 0.58 27.66 8.87
CA LEU A 21 0.11 27.29 7.52
C LEU A 21 0.30 28.39 6.47
N ARG A 22 0.42 29.66 6.90
CA ARG A 22 0.66 30.82 6.01
C ARG A 22 2.14 31.14 5.82
N HIS A 23 3.00 30.68 6.73
CA HIS A 23 4.43 30.78 6.62
C HIS A 23 5.01 29.36 6.57
N PRO A 24 5.32 28.80 5.37
CA PRO A 24 6.28 27.70 5.34
C PRO A 24 7.53 28.20 6.09
N GLY A 25 8.19 27.32 6.83
CA GLY A 25 9.32 27.66 7.70
C GLY A 25 10.35 28.60 7.03
N PRO A 26 11.22 29.23 7.83
CA PRO A 26 12.10 30.33 7.40
C PRO A 26 12.64 30.10 5.98
N ALA A 27 12.39 31.07 5.09
CA ALA A 27 12.58 31.00 3.63
C ALA A 27 14.01 30.66 3.16
N ASP A 28 14.94 30.46 4.09
CA ASP A 28 16.35 30.19 3.85
C ASP A 28 16.76 28.74 4.12
N GLU A 29 15.91 27.90 4.72
CA GLU A 29 16.13 26.45 4.65
C GLU A 29 15.61 25.95 3.30
N LYS A 30 16.48 26.01 2.28
CA LYS A 30 16.33 25.18 1.08
C LYS A 30 15.90 23.80 1.58
N PRO A 31 14.74 23.25 1.15
CA PRO A 31 14.26 21.97 1.63
C PRO A 31 15.44 21.03 1.52
N ARG A 32 15.96 20.57 2.67
CA ARG A 32 17.07 19.62 2.69
C ARG A 32 16.54 18.49 1.81
N ARG A 33 17.12 18.36 0.61
CA ARG A 33 16.77 17.25 -0.27
C ARG A 33 17.06 16.04 0.60
N LEU A 34 16.00 15.39 1.07
CA LEU A 34 16.14 14.13 1.75
C LEU A 34 17.01 13.30 0.80
N PRO A 35 18.09 12.68 1.30
CA PRO A 35 18.89 11.82 0.46
C PRO A 35 17.94 10.86 -0.26
N PRO A 36 18.14 10.59 -1.56
CA PRO A 36 17.25 9.72 -2.31
C PRO A 36 17.06 8.44 -1.50
N ARG A 37 15.79 8.10 -1.20
CA ARG A 37 15.48 6.85 -0.49
C ARG A 37 16.18 5.73 -1.24
N ARG A 38 17.07 5.03 -0.55
CA ARG A 38 17.78 3.86 -1.09
C ARG A 38 16.73 2.87 -1.54
N ASP A 39 16.79 2.47 -2.81
CA ASP A 39 15.86 1.50 -3.38
C ASP A 39 16.33 0.08 -2.99
N ILE A 40 15.92 -0.34 -1.80
CA ILE A 40 16.28 -1.65 -1.22
C ILE A 40 15.92 -2.77 -2.20
N PHE A 41 14.83 -2.63 -2.97
CA PHE A 41 14.43 -3.65 -3.92
C PHE A 41 15.44 -3.79 -5.05
N ASN A 42 15.79 -2.69 -5.71
CA ASN A 42 16.76 -2.71 -6.80
C ASN A 42 18.16 -3.12 -6.32
N ASP A 43 18.55 -2.75 -5.11
CA ASP A 43 19.83 -3.16 -4.53
C ASP A 43 19.92 -4.67 -4.35
N VAL A 44 18.90 -5.29 -3.74
CA VAL A 44 18.87 -6.75 -3.52
C VAL A 44 18.77 -7.52 -4.84
N ILE A 45 18.00 -7.01 -5.81
CA ILE A 45 17.93 -7.61 -7.16
C ILE A 45 19.30 -7.54 -7.85
N ASN A 46 20.00 -6.41 -7.79
CA ASN A 46 21.32 -6.27 -8.39
C ASN A 46 22.34 -7.18 -7.71
N GLU A 47 22.32 -7.28 -6.38
CA GLU A 47 23.17 -8.20 -5.63
C GLU A 47 22.92 -9.66 -6.04
N ALA A 48 21.65 -10.06 -6.14
CA ALA A 48 21.26 -11.38 -6.60
C ALA A 48 21.70 -11.65 -8.06
N LEU A 49 21.60 -10.67 -8.95
CA LEU A 49 22.08 -10.77 -10.33
C LEU A 49 23.58 -11.05 -10.37
N HIS A 50 24.37 -10.29 -9.61
CA HIS A 50 25.82 -10.44 -9.54
C HIS A 50 26.26 -11.73 -8.85
N ALA A 51 25.45 -12.28 -7.95
CA ALA A 51 25.73 -13.56 -7.29
C ALA A 51 25.47 -14.77 -8.18
N HIS A 52 24.56 -14.66 -9.17
CA HIS A 52 24.06 -15.81 -9.92
C HIS A 52 24.38 -15.82 -11.42
N PHE A 53 24.75 -14.68 -12.00
CA PHE A 53 24.94 -14.56 -13.45
C PHE A 53 26.24 -13.85 -13.81
N ASP A 54 26.80 -14.19 -14.98
CA ASP A 54 27.95 -13.50 -15.51
C ASP A 54 27.60 -12.09 -16.01
N SER A 55 28.61 -11.22 -16.14
CA SER A 55 28.42 -9.83 -16.54
C SER A 55 27.78 -9.62 -17.92
N LYS A 56 27.93 -10.57 -18.86
CA LYS A 56 27.28 -10.48 -20.18
C LYS A 56 25.79 -10.79 -20.04
N THR A 57 25.44 -11.84 -19.30
CA THR A 57 24.06 -12.21 -18.98
C THR A 57 23.35 -11.08 -18.24
N ILE A 58 23.98 -10.48 -17.23
CA ILE A 58 23.41 -9.35 -16.48
C ILE A 58 23.08 -8.17 -17.39
N ARG A 59 23.98 -7.82 -18.33
CA ARG A 59 23.71 -6.73 -19.30
C ARG A 59 22.49 -7.04 -20.18
N SER A 60 22.35 -8.27 -20.65
CA SER A 60 21.19 -8.70 -21.42
C SER A 60 19.89 -8.62 -20.59
N ILE A 61 19.95 -9.03 -19.32
CA ILE A 61 18.82 -8.94 -18.39
C ILE A 61 18.41 -7.48 -18.18
N HIS A 62 19.36 -6.61 -17.81
CA HIS A 62 19.09 -5.19 -17.60
C HIS A 62 18.55 -4.51 -18.85
N TYR A 63 19.10 -4.81 -20.02
CA TYR A 63 18.61 -4.26 -21.28
C TYR A 63 17.14 -4.62 -21.51
N THR A 64 16.80 -5.90 -21.34
CA THR A 64 15.44 -6.41 -21.51
C THR A 64 14.47 -5.78 -20.51
N ILE A 65 14.83 -5.76 -19.21
CA ILE A 65 14.02 -5.12 -18.16
C ILE A 65 13.79 -3.65 -18.46
N ASN A 66 14.82 -2.92 -18.89
CA ASN A 66 14.71 -1.50 -19.20
C ASN A 66 13.70 -1.26 -20.34
N THR A 67 13.67 -2.12 -21.36
CA THR A 67 12.65 -2.03 -22.43
C THR A 67 11.24 -2.26 -21.89
N TYR A 68 11.03 -3.27 -21.03
CA TYR A 68 9.74 -3.44 -20.35
C TYR A 68 9.35 -2.23 -19.48
N VAL A 69 10.32 -1.61 -18.78
CA VAL A 69 10.09 -0.42 -17.96
C VAL A 69 9.66 0.78 -18.81
N LEU A 70 10.17 0.92 -20.04
CA LEU A 70 9.69 1.95 -20.98
C LEU A 70 8.21 1.71 -21.34
N GLY A 71 7.84 0.48 -21.69
CA GLY A 71 6.45 0.10 -21.94
C GLY A 71 5.54 0.36 -20.74
N PHE A 72 6.01 0.01 -19.53
CA PHE A 72 5.30 0.26 -18.28
C PHE A 72 5.10 1.76 -18.00
N ARG A 73 6.12 2.60 -18.21
CA ARG A 73 6.02 4.05 -18.03
C ARG A 73 4.99 4.66 -18.98
N ALA A 74 5.00 4.26 -20.24
CA ALA A 74 3.99 4.69 -21.22
C ALA A 74 2.57 4.23 -20.84
N ALA A 75 2.43 2.98 -20.36
CA ALA A 75 1.14 2.47 -19.87
C ALA A 75 0.65 3.28 -18.65
N LYS A 76 1.54 3.66 -17.73
CA LYS A 76 1.19 4.49 -16.56
C LYS A 76 0.61 5.84 -16.99
N SER A 77 1.20 6.49 -17.98
CA SER A 77 0.71 7.77 -18.53
C SER A 77 -0.49 7.65 -19.46
N GLY A 78 -0.98 6.43 -19.74
CA GLY A 78 -2.11 6.20 -20.64
C GLY A 78 -1.76 6.20 -22.13
N ASP A 79 -0.47 6.25 -22.49
CA ASP A 79 -0.01 6.11 -23.87
C ASP A 79 0.10 4.62 -24.23
N PHE A 80 -1.05 4.02 -24.53
CA PHE A 80 -1.13 2.59 -24.85
C PHE A 80 -0.52 2.23 -26.20
N SER A 81 -0.36 3.18 -27.11
CA SER A 81 0.27 2.94 -28.41
C SER A 81 1.77 2.71 -28.22
N THR A 82 2.44 3.63 -27.53
CA THR A 82 3.86 3.49 -27.20
C THR A 82 4.10 2.29 -26.31
N ALA A 83 3.26 2.08 -25.30
CA ALA A 83 3.37 0.91 -24.43
C ALA A 83 3.38 -0.41 -25.22
N ARG A 84 2.45 -0.56 -26.17
CA ARG A 84 2.36 -1.76 -27.02
C ARG A 84 3.63 -1.98 -27.86
N VAL A 85 4.20 -0.92 -28.43
CA VAL A 85 5.43 -1.01 -29.24
C VAL A 85 6.61 -1.46 -28.38
N GLU A 86 6.78 -0.85 -27.21
CA GLU A 86 7.90 -1.20 -26.31
C GLU A 86 7.74 -2.61 -25.72
N PHE A 87 6.52 -3.04 -25.37
CA PHE A 87 6.29 -4.41 -24.92
C PHE A 87 6.57 -5.44 -26.01
N ALA A 88 6.12 -5.20 -27.25
CA ALA A 88 6.41 -6.11 -28.37
C ALA A 88 7.91 -6.25 -28.60
N ARG A 89 8.65 -5.14 -28.56
CA ARG A 89 10.12 -5.15 -28.64
C ARG A 89 10.76 -5.93 -27.50
N ALA A 90 10.25 -5.76 -26.27
CA ALA A 90 10.76 -6.47 -25.11
C ALA A 90 10.50 -7.99 -25.20
N ASP A 91 9.35 -8.39 -25.74
CA ASP A 91 9.00 -9.79 -25.98
C ASP A 91 9.91 -10.43 -27.04
N GLU A 92 10.27 -9.72 -28.11
CA GLU A 92 11.25 -10.17 -29.09
C GLU A 92 12.64 -10.42 -28.44
N LEU A 93 13.07 -9.53 -27.53
CA LEU A 93 14.31 -9.70 -26.78
C LEU A 93 14.23 -10.92 -25.85
N LEU A 94 13.12 -11.09 -25.13
CA LEU A 94 12.92 -12.24 -24.25
C LEU A 94 12.95 -13.56 -25.06
N ALA A 95 12.28 -13.61 -26.21
CA ALA A 95 12.29 -14.78 -27.09
C ALA A 95 13.70 -15.14 -27.59
N LEU A 96 14.54 -14.15 -27.87
CA LEU A 96 15.95 -14.38 -28.20
C LEU A 96 16.74 -14.95 -27.01
N LEU A 97 16.49 -14.44 -25.81
CA LEU A 97 17.14 -14.94 -24.58
C LEU A 97 16.72 -16.37 -24.25
N GLU A 98 15.45 -16.73 -24.49
CA GLU A 98 14.94 -18.10 -24.32
C GLU A 98 15.66 -19.13 -25.19
N GLN A 99 16.15 -18.73 -26.36
CA GLN A 99 16.90 -19.60 -27.27
C GLN A 99 18.38 -19.69 -26.92
N THR A 100 18.91 -18.72 -26.19
CA THR A 100 20.36 -18.50 -26.06
C THR A 100 20.89 -18.62 -24.64
N HIS A 101 20.02 -18.59 -23.63
CA HIS A 101 20.38 -18.64 -22.21
C HIS A 101 19.69 -19.80 -21.51
N GLU A 102 20.22 -20.17 -20.34
CA GLU A 102 19.65 -21.24 -19.52
C GLU A 102 18.24 -20.88 -19.00
N PRO A 103 17.36 -21.87 -18.76
CA PRO A 103 15.99 -21.64 -18.30
C PRO A 103 15.89 -20.77 -17.03
N ARG A 104 16.91 -20.80 -16.16
CA ARG A 104 16.95 -19.98 -14.95
C ARG A 104 16.98 -18.47 -15.25
N VAL A 105 17.70 -18.04 -16.29
CA VAL A 105 17.75 -16.63 -16.71
C VAL A 105 16.37 -16.16 -17.17
N VAL A 106 15.69 -17.01 -17.94
CA VAL A 106 14.34 -16.75 -18.44
C VAL A 106 13.34 -16.67 -17.28
N ALA A 107 13.41 -17.59 -16.32
CA ALA A 107 12.55 -17.58 -15.14
C ALA A 107 12.75 -16.28 -14.32
N PHE A 108 14.00 -15.87 -14.12
CA PHE A 108 14.33 -14.61 -13.45
C PHE A 108 13.74 -13.40 -14.18
N LEU A 109 13.89 -13.35 -15.50
CA LEU A 109 13.30 -12.28 -16.33
C LEU A 109 11.78 -12.26 -16.23
N ARG A 110 11.12 -13.40 -16.42
CA ARG A 110 9.65 -13.51 -16.35
C ARG A 110 9.10 -13.05 -15.00
N CYS A 111 9.78 -13.39 -13.90
CA CYS A 111 9.42 -12.89 -12.57
C CYS A 111 9.39 -11.35 -12.49
N LEU A 112 10.33 -10.68 -13.16
CA LEU A 112 10.46 -9.23 -13.12
C LEU A 112 9.63 -8.51 -14.19
N THR A 113 9.36 -9.15 -15.33
CA THR A 113 8.78 -8.49 -16.50
C THR A 113 7.29 -8.74 -16.68
N LEU A 114 6.78 -9.95 -16.36
CA LEU A 114 5.34 -10.25 -16.43
C LEU A 114 4.46 -9.28 -15.62
N PRO A 115 4.89 -8.78 -14.43
CA PRO A 115 4.10 -7.77 -13.70
C PRO A 115 3.85 -6.49 -14.51
N TYR A 116 4.77 -6.08 -15.39
CA TYR A 116 4.60 -4.91 -16.24
C TYR A 116 3.56 -5.15 -17.34
N GLN A 117 3.55 -6.35 -17.92
CA GLN A 117 2.54 -6.75 -18.91
C GLN A 117 1.16 -6.89 -18.27
N ALA A 118 1.08 -7.55 -17.10
CA ALA A 118 -0.15 -7.65 -16.32
C ALA A 118 -0.75 -6.28 -16.01
N TYR A 119 0.08 -5.30 -15.62
CA TYR A 119 -0.35 -3.93 -15.41
C TYR A 119 -0.90 -3.28 -16.68
N PHE A 120 -0.26 -3.49 -17.83
CA PHE A 120 -0.74 -2.97 -19.11
C PHE A 120 -2.12 -3.53 -19.48
N SER A 121 -2.30 -4.85 -19.36
CA SER A 121 -3.59 -5.53 -19.56
C SER A 121 -4.66 -5.01 -18.60
N TYR A 122 -4.32 -4.89 -17.31
CA TYR A 122 -5.18 -4.31 -16.27
C TYR A 122 -5.64 -2.89 -16.61
N ARG A 123 -4.71 -2.03 -17.06
CA ARG A 123 -5.02 -0.62 -17.42
C ARG A 123 -5.94 -0.50 -18.62
N ARG A 124 -5.95 -1.50 -19.50
CA ARG A 124 -6.84 -1.59 -20.66
C ARG A 124 -8.19 -2.27 -20.35
N GLY A 125 -8.39 -2.73 -19.12
CA GLY A 125 -9.58 -3.50 -18.73
C GLY A 125 -9.60 -4.94 -19.24
N LEU A 126 -8.46 -5.45 -19.73
CA LEU A 126 -8.29 -6.83 -20.17
C LEU A 126 -7.95 -7.71 -18.97
N PHE A 127 -8.92 -7.89 -18.07
CA PHE A 127 -8.68 -8.50 -16.76
C PHE A 127 -8.28 -9.97 -16.84
N ASP A 128 -8.83 -10.74 -17.78
CA ASP A 128 -8.48 -12.16 -17.93
C ASP A 128 -7.02 -12.34 -18.38
N GLU A 129 -6.55 -11.45 -19.25
CA GLU A 129 -5.15 -11.41 -19.66
C GLU A 129 -4.24 -10.96 -18.50
N ALA A 130 -4.67 -9.96 -17.72
CA ALA A 130 -3.95 -9.49 -16.54
C ALA A 130 -3.79 -10.58 -15.48
N ASP A 131 -4.85 -11.36 -15.24
CA ASP A 131 -4.82 -12.53 -14.35
C ASP A 131 -3.84 -13.59 -14.86
N ALA A 132 -3.98 -14.00 -16.13
CA ALA A 132 -3.11 -15.01 -16.72
C ALA A 132 -1.63 -14.62 -16.60
N GLN A 133 -1.30 -13.35 -16.89
CA GLN A 133 0.05 -12.82 -16.75
C GLN A 133 0.52 -12.77 -15.29
N THR A 134 -0.36 -12.44 -14.35
CA THR A 134 -0.04 -12.39 -12.92
C THR A 134 0.15 -13.78 -12.32
N TYR A 135 -0.69 -14.76 -12.68
CA TYR A 135 -0.47 -16.17 -12.30
C TYR A 135 0.81 -16.73 -12.92
N ALA A 136 1.12 -16.40 -14.17
CA ALA A 136 2.38 -16.77 -14.79
C ALA A 136 3.59 -16.16 -14.06
N ALA A 137 3.47 -14.92 -13.57
CA ALA A 137 4.50 -14.28 -12.76
C ALA A 137 4.69 -15.03 -11.42
N ILE A 138 3.60 -15.38 -10.74
CA ILE A 138 3.62 -16.17 -9.49
C ILE A 138 4.26 -17.55 -9.73
N ALA A 139 3.92 -18.23 -10.81
CA ALA A 139 4.51 -19.51 -11.15
C ALA A 139 6.03 -19.40 -11.41
N SER A 140 6.47 -18.31 -12.04
CA SER A 140 7.89 -18.06 -12.33
C SER A 140 8.73 -17.76 -11.07
N ILE A 141 8.10 -17.41 -9.95
CA ILE A 141 8.76 -17.22 -8.65
C ILE A 141 9.14 -18.54 -7.99
N GLY A 142 8.42 -19.62 -8.29
CA GLY A 142 8.63 -20.94 -7.67
C GLY A 142 10.09 -21.39 -7.77
N GLY A 143 10.72 -21.64 -6.61
CA GLY A 143 12.11 -22.07 -6.49
C GLY A 143 13.17 -20.96 -6.60
N LEU A 144 12.80 -19.75 -7.03
CA LEU A 144 13.68 -18.57 -6.94
C LEU A 144 13.64 -17.95 -5.54
N GLU A 145 12.48 -17.97 -4.89
CA GLU A 145 12.28 -17.39 -3.55
C GLU A 145 13.09 -18.07 -2.45
N ASP A 146 13.42 -19.35 -2.60
CA ASP A 146 14.29 -20.09 -1.66
C ASP A 146 15.75 -19.63 -1.73
N GLN A 147 16.15 -19.02 -2.86
CA GLN A 147 17.53 -18.56 -3.11
C GLN A 147 17.66 -17.05 -2.92
N ILE A 148 16.60 -16.31 -3.23
CA ILE A 148 16.59 -14.85 -3.21
C ILE A 148 15.29 -14.40 -2.55
N ALA A 149 15.38 -14.09 -1.26
CA ALA A 149 14.22 -13.78 -0.40
C ALA A 149 13.32 -12.67 -0.95
N ILE A 150 13.85 -11.74 -1.77
CA ILE A 150 13.03 -10.67 -2.35
C ILE A 150 11.92 -11.17 -3.28
N PHE A 151 12.11 -12.32 -3.91
CA PHE A 151 11.08 -12.91 -4.76
C PHE A 151 9.88 -13.40 -3.98
N HIS A 152 10.06 -13.68 -2.69
CA HIS A 152 8.94 -13.94 -1.80
C HIS A 152 8.03 -12.70 -1.63
N ILE A 153 8.62 -11.51 -1.47
CA ILE A 153 7.84 -10.25 -1.48
C ILE A 153 7.26 -9.97 -2.86
N ALA A 154 7.93 -10.36 -3.95
CA ALA A 154 7.36 -10.25 -5.29
C ALA A 154 6.09 -11.11 -5.43
N ARG A 155 6.03 -12.30 -4.81
CA ARG A 155 4.83 -13.16 -4.77
C ARG A 155 3.69 -12.45 -4.06
N VAL A 156 3.95 -11.90 -2.87
CA VAL A 156 2.98 -11.09 -2.11
C VAL A 156 2.46 -9.93 -2.96
N GLN A 157 3.32 -9.22 -3.67
CA GLN A 157 2.93 -8.12 -4.56
C GLN A 157 2.05 -8.59 -5.74
N GLN A 158 2.33 -9.76 -6.32
CA GLN A 158 1.50 -10.30 -7.40
C GLN A 158 0.13 -10.76 -6.90
N LEU A 159 0.05 -11.36 -5.73
CA LEU A 159 -1.24 -11.68 -5.10
C LEU A 159 -2.03 -10.40 -4.77
N HIS A 160 -1.36 -9.35 -4.31
CA HIS A 160 -1.99 -8.04 -4.17
C HIS A 160 -2.49 -7.49 -5.53
N ASN A 161 -1.79 -7.73 -6.63
CA ASN A 161 -2.29 -7.35 -7.96
C ASN A 161 -3.54 -8.15 -8.37
N LEU A 162 -3.67 -9.41 -7.98
CA LEU A 162 -4.92 -10.17 -8.19
C LEU A 162 -6.08 -9.58 -7.39
N SER A 163 -5.84 -9.05 -6.18
CA SER A 163 -6.91 -8.39 -5.42
C SER A 163 -7.38 -7.11 -6.11
N ARG A 164 -6.46 -6.31 -6.69
CA ARG A 164 -6.78 -5.15 -7.53
C ARG A 164 -7.67 -5.54 -8.72
N ILE A 165 -7.34 -6.63 -9.41
CA ILE A 165 -8.12 -7.12 -10.54
C ILE A 165 -9.54 -7.50 -10.06
N SER A 166 -9.64 -8.23 -8.94
CA SER A 166 -10.92 -8.61 -8.33
C SER A 166 -11.80 -7.39 -8.01
N PHE A 167 -11.24 -6.35 -7.37
CA PHE A 167 -11.97 -5.11 -7.10
C PHE A 167 -12.48 -4.44 -8.38
N ARG A 168 -11.66 -4.41 -9.46
CA ARG A 168 -12.06 -3.80 -10.73
C ARG A 168 -13.08 -4.60 -11.51
N ARG A 169 -13.19 -5.91 -11.30
CA ARG A 169 -14.27 -6.75 -11.82
C ARG A 169 -15.58 -6.65 -11.02
N GLY A 170 -15.58 -5.92 -9.90
CA GLY A 170 -16.73 -5.88 -8.97
C GLY A 170 -16.77 -7.06 -7.99
N GLU A 171 -15.74 -7.89 -7.97
CA GLU A 171 -15.58 -9.04 -7.08
C GLU A 171 -14.92 -8.60 -5.75
N ALA A 172 -15.48 -7.56 -5.13
CA ALA A 172 -14.87 -6.90 -3.97
C ALA A 172 -14.58 -7.87 -2.81
N ALA A 173 -15.48 -8.81 -2.53
CA ALA A 173 -15.31 -9.79 -1.46
C ALA A 173 -14.10 -10.71 -1.69
N ALA A 174 -13.86 -11.14 -2.93
CA ALA A 174 -12.69 -11.94 -3.27
C ALA A 174 -11.40 -11.12 -3.09
N GLY A 175 -11.41 -9.86 -3.54
CA GLY A 175 -10.31 -8.92 -3.35
C GLY A 175 -9.99 -8.67 -1.87
N ALA A 176 -11.01 -8.42 -1.04
CA ALA A 176 -10.86 -8.18 0.39
C ALA A 176 -10.33 -9.42 1.14
N THR A 177 -10.83 -10.62 0.80
CA THR A 177 -10.34 -11.89 1.36
C THR A 177 -8.86 -12.10 1.05
N LEU A 178 -8.44 -11.81 -0.18
CA LEU A 178 -7.03 -11.91 -0.55
C LEU A 178 -6.16 -10.89 0.19
N VAL A 179 -6.64 -9.66 0.37
CA VAL A 179 -5.98 -8.64 1.20
C VAL A 179 -5.81 -9.12 2.64
N HIS A 180 -6.85 -9.70 3.23
CA HIS A 180 -6.80 -10.24 4.59
C HIS A 180 -5.69 -11.28 4.75
N GLU A 181 -5.66 -12.28 3.87
CA GLU A 181 -4.65 -13.34 3.87
C GLU A 181 -3.23 -12.77 3.79
N LEU A 182 -3.01 -11.78 2.92
CA LEU A 182 -1.70 -11.14 2.77
C LEU A 182 -1.32 -10.29 3.99
N LEU A 183 -2.23 -9.51 4.55
CA LEU A 183 -1.96 -8.69 5.72
C LEU A 183 -1.68 -9.55 6.95
N ARG A 184 -2.45 -10.61 7.18
CA ARG A 184 -2.26 -11.58 8.26
C ARG A 184 -0.91 -12.30 8.13
N TYR A 185 -0.53 -12.67 6.90
CA TYR A 185 0.77 -13.23 6.64
C TYR A 185 1.90 -12.24 6.95
N LEU A 186 1.79 -11.01 6.45
CA LEU A 186 2.80 -9.97 6.66
C LEU A 186 2.84 -9.45 8.10
N SER A 187 1.80 -9.59 8.92
CA SER A 187 1.81 -9.17 10.32
C SER A 187 2.23 -10.33 11.24
N ALA A 188 1.55 -11.46 11.14
CA ALA A 188 1.68 -12.57 12.09
C ALA A 188 2.46 -13.78 11.56
N GLY A 189 2.91 -13.75 10.30
CA GLY A 189 3.61 -14.87 9.66
C GLY A 189 2.72 -16.10 9.43
N THR A 190 1.40 -15.96 9.59
CA THR A 190 0.50 -17.10 9.45
C THR A 190 0.30 -17.43 7.97
N ALA A 191 0.72 -18.63 7.56
CA ALA A 191 0.66 -19.05 6.16
C ALA A 191 -0.76 -18.88 5.58
N PRO A 192 -0.91 -18.24 4.41
CA PRO A 192 -2.19 -18.06 3.79
C PRO A 192 -2.66 -19.35 3.10
N ALA A 193 -3.97 -19.50 2.94
CA ALA A 193 -4.57 -20.62 2.19
C ALA A 193 -4.48 -20.41 0.67
N LEU A 194 -3.31 -20.02 0.18
CA LEU A 194 -3.03 -19.67 -1.22
C LEU A 194 -1.97 -20.60 -1.80
N ALA A 195 -2.02 -20.85 -3.10
CA ALA A 195 -1.01 -21.69 -3.77
C ALA A 195 0.40 -21.08 -3.66
N GLY A 196 1.39 -21.92 -3.33
CA GLY A 196 2.79 -21.49 -3.20
C GLY A 196 3.50 -22.06 -1.98
N SER A 197 4.80 -21.75 -1.88
CA SER A 197 5.56 -21.96 -0.65
C SER A 197 5.32 -20.79 0.30
N TRP A 198 4.99 -21.09 1.55
CA TRP A 198 4.71 -20.10 2.60
C TRP A 198 5.46 -20.43 3.89
N ALA A 199 6.59 -21.13 3.76
CA ALA A 199 7.41 -21.48 4.91
C ALA A 199 7.79 -20.22 5.71
N PRO A 200 7.71 -20.24 7.06
CA PRO A 200 8.03 -19.06 7.90
C PRO A 200 9.40 -18.44 7.57
N ALA A 201 10.39 -19.28 7.27
CA ALA A 201 11.74 -18.87 6.89
C ALA A 201 11.78 -17.91 5.68
N LEU A 202 10.84 -18.01 4.73
CA LEU A 202 10.79 -17.10 3.58
C LEU A 202 10.47 -15.66 4.01
N LEU A 203 9.57 -15.51 4.99
CA LEU A 203 9.22 -14.21 5.56
C LEU A 203 10.32 -13.69 6.49
N ASP A 204 10.92 -14.57 7.29
CA ASP A 204 11.99 -14.21 8.23
C ASP A 204 13.27 -13.75 7.50
N ASN A 205 13.54 -14.32 6.32
CA ASN A 205 14.66 -13.91 5.47
C ASN A 205 14.39 -12.63 4.68
N THR A 206 13.17 -12.08 4.74
CA THR A 206 12.85 -10.81 4.08
C THR A 206 13.27 -9.63 4.96
N PRO A 207 13.94 -8.59 4.42
CA PRO A 207 14.23 -7.38 5.18
C PRO A 207 12.97 -6.77 5.82
N ALA A 208 13.01 -6.54 7.14
CA ALA A 208 11.86 -6.04 7.90
C ALA A 208 11.27 -4.74 7.34
N ALA A 209 12.11 -3.84 6.82
CA ALA A 209 11.68 -2.61 6.16
C ALA A 209 10.85 -2.88 4.90
N LEU A 210 11.25 -3.84 4.07
CA LEU A 210 10.53 -4.21 2.85
C LEU A 210 9.18 -4.87 3.17
N ARG A 211 9.16 -5.72 4.20
CA ARG A 211 7.93 -6.31 4.74
C ARG A 211 6.97 -5.23 5.24
N ALA A 212 7.47 -4.24 5.98
CA ALA A 212 6.68 -3.10 6.47
C ALA A 212 6.13 -2.24 5.33
N ASP A 213 6.94 -1.93 4.31
CA ASP A 213 6.51 -1.17 3.14
C ASP A 213 5.43 -1.93 2.35
N MET A 214 5.58 -3.24 2.15
CA MET A 214 4.57 -4.07 1.48
C MET A 214 3.26 -4.12 2.27
N PHE A 215 3.34 -4.29 3.59
CA PHE A 215 2.18 -4.24 4.48
C PHE A 215 1.45 -2.89 4.34
N ALA A 216 2.18 -1.79 4.46
CA ALA A 216 1.64 -0.44 4.38
C ALA A 216 0.96 -0.19 3.03
N GLN A 217 1.58 -0.63 1.94
CA GLN A 217 1.03 -0.48 0.58
C GLN A 217 -0.31 -1.22 0.43
N ILE A 218 -0.38 -2.49 0.85
CA ILE A 218 -1.62 -3.29 0.77
C ILE A 218 -2.70 -2.67 1.66
N PHE A 219 -2.34 -2.30 2.89
CA PHE A 219 -3.26 -1.73 3.86
C PHE A 219 -3.86 -0.42 3.33
N LEU A 220 -3.01 0.54 2.96
CA LEU A 220 -3.44 1.87 2.51
C LEU A 220 -4.29 1.81 1.24
N GLU A 221 -3.97 0.89 0.34
CA GLU A 221 -4.78 0.73 -0.86
C GLU A 221 -6.16 0.15 -0.54
N MET A 222 -6.24 -0.82 0.36
CA MET A 222 -7.53 -1.34 0.82
C MET A 222 -8.37 -0.24 1.49
N VAL A 223 -7.75 0.62 2.31
CA VAL A 223 -8.42 1.81 2.87
C VAL A 223 -8.96 2.71 1.75
N GLY A 224 -8.16 2.92 0.69
CA GLY A 224 -8.59 3.65 -0.50
C GLY A 224 -9.79 3.01 -1.20
N ASN A 225 -9.79 1.67 -1.36
CA ASN A 225 -10.89 0.92 -1.95
C ASN A 225 -12.17 1.03 -1.12
N LEU A 226 -12.07 0.90 0.22
CA LEU A 226 -13.21 1.12 1.12
C LEU A 226 -13.80 2.52 0.94
N ALA A 227 -12.95 3.55 0.84
CA ALA A 227 -13.39 4.92 0.67
C ALA A 227 -14.09 5.18 -0.68
N GLN A 228 -13.98 4.29 -1.66
CA GLN A 228 -14.70 4.41 -2.95
C GLN A 228 -16.08 3.76 -2.93
N LEU A 229 -16.39 2.91 -1.94
CA LEU A 229 -17.69 2.27 -1.84
C LEU A 229 -18.70 3.27 -1.26
N PRO A 230 -19.87 3.49 -1.90
CA PRO A 230 -20.84 4.52 -1.48
C PRO A 230 -21.66 4.14 -0.25
N GLU A 231 -21.95 2.84 -0.08
CA GLU A 231 -22.83 2.35 0.98
C GLU A 231 -22.06 1.94 2.25
N VAL A 232 -22.51 2.43 3.42
CA VAL A 232 -21.89 2.11 4.73
C VAL A 232 -21.90 0.59 4.99
N ALA A 233 -23.01 -0.09 4.69
CA ALA A 233 -23.13 -1.53 4.90
C ALA A 233 -22.13 -2.31 4.04
N GLN A 234 -21.92 -1.88 2.79
CA GLN A 234 -20.94 -2.49 1.90
C GLN A 234 -19.52 -2.23 2.40
N ARG A 235 -19.20 -1.00 2.83
CA ARG A 235 -17.90 -0.68 3.46
C ARG A 235 -17.63 -1.52 4.68
N HIS A 236 -18.62 -1.64 5.57
CA HIS A 236 -18.49 -2.45 6.77
C HIS A 236 -18.24 -3.93 6.42
N HIS A 237 -19.01 -4.51 5.51
CA HIS A 237 -18.79 -5.88 5.07
C HIS A 237 -17.38 -6.10 4.50
N GLN A 238 -16.91 -5.21 3.60
CA GLN A 238 -15.56 -5.31 3.03
C GLN A 238 -14.45 -5.05 4.05
N PHE A 239 -14.69 -4.15 5.02
CA PHE A 239 -13.77 -3.91 6.14
C PHE A 239 -13.63 -5.18 7.00
N THR A 240 -14.75 -5.81 7.37
CA THR A 240 -14.73 -7.07 8.14
C THR A 240 -14.00 -8.17 7.37
N LEU A 241 -14.24 -8.32 6.07
CA LEU A 241 -13.53 -9.31 5.25
C LEU A 241 -12.02 -9.06 5.20
N ALA A 242 -11.59 -7.81 5.03
CA ALA A 242 -10.18 -7.46 4.90
C ALA A 242 -9.44 -7.44 6.25
N PHE A 243 -10.11 -7.03 7.33
CA PHE A 243 -9.45 -6.65 8.59
C PHE A 243 -10.03 -7.27 9.87
N GLY A 244 -11.14 -8.02 9.80
CA GLY A 244 -11.96 -8.38 10.98
C GLY A 244 -11.24 -9.11 12.11
N GLU A 245 -10.15 -9.84 11.83
CA GLU A 245 -9.35 -10.52 12.86
C GLU A 245 -8.00 -9.84 13.12
N LEU A 246 -7.65 -8.80 12.34
CA LEU A 246 -6.35 -8.16 12.44
C LEU A 246 -6.26 -7.24 13.66
N ALA A 247 -7.35 -6.57 14.04
CA ALA A 247 -7.34 -5.64 15.17
C ALA A 247 -7.02 -6.32 16.51
N ASP A 248 -7.41 -7.59 16.66
CA ASP A 248 -7.22 -8.37 17.90
C ASP A 248 -5.87 -9.11 17.93
N GLN A 249 -5.08 -9.06 16.85
CA GLN A 249 -3.80 -9.73 16.81
C GLN A 249 -2.73 -8.97 17.58
N THR A 250 -2.08 -9.66 18.51
CA THR A 250 -0.82 -9.22 19.11
C THR A 250 0.31 -9.47 18.11
N VAL A 251 0.69 -8.43 17.38
CA VAL A 251 1.77 -8.49 16.39
C VAL A 251 3.02 -7.84 16.99
N GLY A 252 4.10 -8.62 17.10
CA GLY A 252 5.40 -8.15 17.61
C GLY A 252 6.21 -7.34 16.60
N LEU A 253 5.58 -6.45 15.82
CA LEU A 253 6.24 -5.62 14.81
C LEU A 253 6.12 -4.14 15.18
N ASP A 254 7.24 -3.43 15.16
CA ASP A 254 7.32 -2.01 15.57
C ASP A 254 6.40 -1.09 14.77
N PHE A 255 6.09 -1.44 13.51
CA PHE A 255 5.23 -0.63 12.64
C PHE A 255 3.73 -0.85 12.87
N TRP A 256 3.34 -1.89 13.62
CA TRP A 256 1.95 -2.32 13.79
C TRP A 256 1.04 -1.36 14.58
N PRO A 257 1.46 -0.75 15.70
CA PRO A 257 0.54 -0.05 16.60
C PRO A 257 -0.33 1.05 15.95
N PRO A 258 0.18 1.89 15.02
CA PRO A 258 -0.67 2.85 14.32
C PRO A 258 -1.77 2.20 13.49
N TYR A 259 -1.51 1.07 12.83
CA TYR A 259 -2.52 0.37 12.03
C TYR A 259 -3.59 -0.25 12.92
N GLN A 260 -3.20 -0.85 14.04
CA GLN A 260 -4.16 -1.37 15.03
C GLN A 260 -5.06 -0.26 15.55
N ALA A 261 -4.48 0.88 15.97
CA ALA A 261 -5.24 2.02 16.44
C ALA A 261 -6.21 2.57 15.38
N TRP A 262 -5.80 2.58 14.10
CA TRP A 262 -6.69 2.96 13.00
C TRP A 262 -7.83 1.96 12.82
N LEU A 263 -7.55 0.65 12.83
CA LEU A 263 -8.57 -0.40 12.69
C LEU A 263 -9.64 -0.28 13.77
N THR A 264 -9.23 -0.17 15.03
CA THR A 264 -10.15 -0.01 16.17
C THR A 264 -10.99 1.26 16.05
N ALA A 265 -10.38 2.39 15.66
CA ALA A 265 -11.12 3.65 15.47
C ALA A 265 -12.09 3.57 14.29
N TYR A 266 -11.70 2.96 13.17
CA TYR A 266 -12.52 2.84 11.98
C TYR A 266 -13.70 1.88 12.19
N GLU A 267 -13.49 0.76 12.90
CA GLU A 267 -14.55 -0.17 13.26
C GLU A 267 -15.59 0.46 14.19
N ALA A 268 -15.15 1.16 15.24
CA ALA A 268 -16.04 1.90 16.13
C ALA A 268 -16.84 2.96 15.36
N LEU A 269 -16.20 3.61 14.38
CA LEU A 269 -16.87 4.55 13.49
C LEU A 269 -17.90 3.85 12.60
N LEU A 270 -17.61 2.68 12.03
CA LEU A 270 -18.56 1.94 11.19
C LEU A 270 -19.77 1.41 11.96
N THR A 271 -19.58 0.97 13.19
CA THR A 271 -20.62 0.39 14.06
C THR A 271 -21.51 1.42 14.75
N ALA A 272 -21.23 2.71 14.58
CA ALA A 272 -21.97 3.83 15.18
C ALA A 272 -21.90 3.92 16.72
N ASP A 273 -20.87 3.38 17.34
CA ASP A 273 -20.66 3.52 18.78
C ASP A 273 -19.95 4.86 19.10
N GLU A 274 -20.74 5.93 19.25
CA GLU A 274 -20.24 7.29 19.48
C GLU A 274 -19.42 7.45 20.75
N ALA A 275 -19.82 6.76 21.82
CA ALA A 275 -19.09 6.78 23.09
C ALA A 275 -17.68 6.21 22.93
N SER A 276 -17.49 5.25 22.02
CA SER A 276 -16.20 4.61 21.76
C SER A 276 -15.39 5.30 20.67
N TYR A 277 -15.99 5.71 19.55
CA TYR A 277 -15.18 6.18 18.40
C TYR A 277 -14.56 7.56 18.61
N VAL A 278 -15.20 8.48 19.35
CA VAL A 278 -14.67 9.84 19.57
C VAL A 278 -13.32 9.83 20.31
N PRO A 279 -13.15 9.16 21.46
CA PRO A 279 -11.85 9.10 22.14
C PRO A 279 -10.80 8.35 21.32
N LEU A 280 -11.17 7.28 20.63
CA LEU A 280 -10.26 6.50 19.78
C LEU A 280 -9.75 7.32 18.60
N LEU A 281 -10.64 8.03 17.91
CA LEU A 281 -10.31 8.93 16.82
C LEU A 281 -9.42 10.07 17.32
N GLY A 282 -9.78 10.70 18.45
CA GLY A 282 -8.98 11.75 19.07
C GLY A 282 -7.54 11.30 19.37
N ALA A 283 -7.38 10.11 19.95
CA ALA A 283 -6.07 9.52 20.22
C ALA A 283 -5.29 9.23 18.93
N PHE A 284 -5.91 8.63 17.92
CA PHE A 284 -5.25 8.33 16.65
C PHE A 284 -4.81 9.59 15.90
N LEU A 285 -5.66 10.63 15.85
CA LEU A 285 -5.35 11.89 15.17
C LEU A 285 -4.18 12.65 15.83
N GLN A 286 -3.91 12.41 17.12
CA GLN A 286 -2.77 12.96 17.85
C GLN A 286 -1.46 12.20 17.61
N LEU A 287 -1.47 11.04 16.96
CA LEU A 287 -0.23 10.32 16.64
C LEU A 287 0.70 11.20 15.80
N PRO A 288 1.98 11.34 16.20
CA PRO A 288 2.93 12.19 15.49
C PRO A 288 3.30 11.59 14.12
N GLY A 289 3.68 12.47 13.19
CA GLY A 289 4.24 12.09 11.89
C GLY A 289 3.23 12.07 10.74
N HIS A 290 3.76 12.37 9.55
CA HIS A 290 3.02 12.45 8.29
C HIS A 290 2.75 11.09 7.64
N ALA A 291 3.42 10.03 8.13
CA ALA A 291 3.31 8.69 7.56
C ALA A 291 1.88 8.12 7.60
N HIS A 292 1.00 8.69 8.43
CA HIS A 292 -0.37 8.24 8.64
C HIS A 292 -1.41 9.28 8.20
N ASP A 293 -1.02 10.36 7.51
CA ASP A 293 -1.96 11.42 7.15
C ASP A 293 -3.10 10.91 6.26
N LEU A 294 -2.83 9.95 5.36
CA LEU A 294 -3.87 9.29 4.56
C LEU A 294 -4.90 8.53 5.43
N LEU A 295 -4.43 7.86 6.49
CA LEU A 295 -5.28 7.14 7.42
C LEU A 295 -6.14 8.10 8.26
N LYS A 296 -5.54 9.21 8.70
CA LYS A 296 -6.24 10.29 9.40
C LYS A 296 -7.32 10.92 8.51
N LEU A 297 -6.99 11.21 7.25
CA LEU A 297 -7.92 11.76 6.27
C LEU A 297 -9.07 10.79 5.96
N ALA A 298 -8.79 9.48 5.85
CA ALA A 298 -9.81 8.47 5.64
C ALA A 298 -10.84 8.45 6.79
N LEU A 299 -10.38 8.52 8.05
CA LEU A 299 -11.28 8.60 9.21
C LEU A 299 -12.09 9.90 9.24
N LEU A 300 -11.45 11.04 8.98
CA LEU A 300 -12.11 12.36 8.98
C LEU A 300 -13.18 12.47 7.89
N ARG A 301 -12.90 11.95 6.68
CA ARG A 301 -13.88 11.86 5.61
C ARG A 301 -15.13 11.10 6.06
N GLU A 302 -14.91 10.01 6.76
CA GLU A 302 -15.96 9.09 7.14
C GLU A 302 -16.83 9.64 8.28
N LEU A 303 -16.19 10.33 9.21
CA LEU A 303 -16.87 11.16 10.21
C LEU A 303 -17.70 12.27 9.57
N ALA A 304 -17.14 13.00 8.59
CA ALA A 304 -17.87 14.06 7.88
C ALA A 304 -19.08 13.50 7.10
N GLY A 305 -18.93 12.34 6.47
CA GLY A 305 -20.03 11.62 5.80
C GLY A 305 -21.18 11.30 6.75
N ARG A 306 -20.87 10.79 7.95
CA ARG A 306 -21.86 10.51 8.99
C ARG A 306 -22.57 11.77 9.48
N ARG A 307 -21.84 12.87 9.73
CA ARG A 307 -22.44 14.14 10.14
C ARG A 307 -23.45 14.66 9.11
N ARG A 308 -23.10 14.58 7.82
CA ARG A 308 -24.01 14.97 6.72
C ARG A 308 -25.26 14.09 6.67
N ALA A 309 -25.10 12.78 6.83
CA ALA A 309 -26.23 11.84 6.86
C ALA A 309 -27.13 12.05 8.10
N ALA A 310 -26.55 12.47 9.22
CA ALA A 310 -27.29 12.69 10.46
C ALA A 310 -28.19 13.94 10.45
N ALA A 311 -27.89 14.96 9.62
CA ALA A 311 -28.68 16.16 9.30
C ALA A 311 -29.49 16.88 10.43
N ALA A 312 -29.34 16.53 11.71
CA ALA A 312 -30.24 16.96 12.78
C ALA A 312 -29.66 16.84 14.21
N ALA A 313 -28.34 16.71 14.41
CA ALA A 313 -27.75 16.71 15.76
C ALA A 313 -26.59 17.72 15.91
N PRO A 314 -26.49 18.43 17.06
CA PRO A 314 -25.90 19.76 17.17
C PRO A 314 -24.38 19.73 17.39
N ASP A 315 -23.80 20.93 17.53
CA ASP A 315 -22.39 21.34 17.65
C ASP A 315 -21.46 20.57 18.62
N ASP A 316 -21.94 19.57 19.37
CA ASP A 316 -21.20 18.88 20.44
C ASP A 316 -20.07 17.97 19.93
N LEU A 317 -20.25 17.29 18.80
CA LEU A 317 -19.22 16.39 18.24
C LEU A 317 -17.98 17.16 17.76
N ALA A 318 -18.17 18.38 17.25
CA ALA A 318 -17.06 19.25 16.88
C ALA A 318 -16.30 19.71 18.13
N ALA A 319 -17.01 20.06 19.22
CA ALA A 319 -16.40 20.48 20.48
C ALA A 319 -15.54 19.37 21.14
N ALA A 320 -15.91 18.09 20.96
CA ALA A 320 -15.20 16.95 21.52
C ALA A 320 -13.89 16.57 20.76
N LEU A 321 -13.69 17.06 19.54
CA LEU A 321 -12.49 16.78 18.76
C LEU A 321 -11.33 17.73 19.14
N PRO A 322 -10.07 17.23 19.14
CA PRO A 322 -8.90 18.09 19.27
C PRO A 322 -8.95 19.27 18.28
N THR A 323 -8.50 20.45 18.69
CA THR A 323 -8.57 21.68 17.87
C THR A 323 -7.99 21.50 16.46
N TYR A 324 -6.94 20.71 16.32
CA TYR A 324 -6.36 20.34 15.02
C TYR A 324 -7.27 19.44 14.18
N ALA A 325 -7.93 18.46 14.79
CA ALA A 325 -8.89 17.58 14.11
C ALA A 325 -10.13 18.36 13.63
N ARG A 326 -10.62 19.31 14.44
CA ARG A 326 -11.65 20.27 14.03
C ARG A 326 -11.21 21.08 12.82
N ALA A 327 -10.00 21.65 12.86
CA ALA A 327 -9.45 22.42 11.76
C ALA A 327 -9.31 21.58 10.49
N MET A 328 -8.83 20.34 10.59
CA MET A 328 -8.76 19.42 9.46
C MET A 328 -10.15 19.06 8.90
N LEU A 329 -11.15 18.81 9.75
CA LEU A 329 -12.53 18.56 9.32
C LEU A 329 -13.08 19.74 8.53
N TRP A 330 -12.92 20.95 9.06
CA TRP A 330 -13.39 22.19 8.44
C TRP A 330 -12.65 22.52 7.14
N VAL A 331 -11.34 22.27 7.08
CA VAL A 331 -10.52 22.47 5.87
C VAL A 331 -10.78 21.37 4.84
N SER A 332 -11.09 20.14 5.26
CA SER A 332 -11.34 19.02 4.36
C SER A 332 -12.73 19.04 3.73
N GLU A 333 -13.74 19.64 4.37
CA GLU A 333 -15.11 19.70 3.84
C GLU A 333 -15.21 20.22 2.38
N PRO A 334 -14.58 21.36 2.03
CA PRO A 334 -14.55 21.86 0.64
C PRO A 334 -13.79 20.95 -0.35
N TYR A 335 -12.75 20.25 0.12
CA TYR A 335 -11.95 19.35 -0.72
C TYR A 335 -12.63 17.98 -0.91
N LEU A 336 -13.34 17.51 0.11
CA LEU A 336 -14.11 16.27 0.06
C LEU A 336 -15.33 16.39 -0.85
N SER A 337 -15.89 17.58 -1.04
CA SER A 337 -16.94 17.84 -2.05
C SER A 337 -16.42 17.87 -3.50
N LEU A 338 -15.11 18.02 -3.72
CA LEU A 338 -14.48 17.95 -5.06
C LEU A 338 -14.07 16.52 -5.45
N LEU A 339 -14.13 15.58 -4.51
CA LEU A 339 -13.79 14.16 -4.69
C LEU A 339 -15.03 13.25 -4.82
N ALA A 340 -16.24 13.82 -4.74
CA ALA A 340 -17.53 13.16 -4.95
C ALA A 340 -18.05 13.44 -6.37
#